data_AF-A0A177AJT4-F1
#
_entry.id   AF-A0A177AJT4-F1
#
_cell.length_a   1.000
_cell.length_b   1.000
_cell.length_c   1.000
_cell.angle_alpha   90.00
_cell.angle_beta   90.00
_cell.angle_gamma   90.00
#
_symmetry.space_group_name_H-M   'P 1'
#
loop_
_entity.id
_entity.type
_entity.pdbx_description
1 polymer ?
#
loop_
_entity_poly.entity_id
_entity_poly.type
_entity_poly.pdbx_seq_one_letter_code
_entity_poly.pdbx_strand_id
1 'polypeptide(L)'
;MVTKIQAASSTDDKLVEECEEKTNCDCDPTITWTTPAKAKPTTPPENTVAIIVDVRMSKGAIRIFQKSGSEYLDGIGTEQAGNLVIVPWSSAWYISAAGSLPVGYVAKRGV
;
A
#
# COMPACT_ATOMS: atom_id res chain seq x y z
N MET A 1 8.49 -1.57 12.87
CA MET A 1 9.00 -1.33 11.50
C MET A 1 8.01 -1.93 10.52
N VAL A 2 7.68 -1.23 9.45
CA VAL A 2 6.71 -1.70 8.46
C VAL A 2 7.42 -2.62 7.47
N THR A 3 6.83 -3.78 7.17
CA THR A 3 7.35 -4.69 6.14
C THR A 3 7.13 -4.10 4.76
N LYS A 4 8.20 -4.00 3.96
CA LYS A 4 8.18 -3.49 2.58
C LYS A 4 8.69 -4.59 1.66
N ILE A 5 7.87 -5.00 0.71
CA ILE A 5 8.20 -6.08 -0.22
C ILE A 5 8.22 -5.46 -1.61
N GLN A 6 9.37 -5.54 -2.29
CA GLN A 6 9.44 -5.16 -3.69
C GLN A 6 8.68 -6.23 -4.51
N ALA A 7 7.68 -5.79 -5.28
CA ALA A 7 6.94 -6.68 -6.16
C ALA A 7 7.83 -7.16 -7.31
N ALA A 8 7.68 -8.43 -7.68
CA ALA A 8 8.39 -9.02 -8.82
C ALA A 8 7.69 -8.71 -10.15
N SER A 9 6.36 -8.52 -10.12
CA SER A 9 5.53 -8.19 -11.27
C SER A 9 5.02 -6.76 -11.27
N SER A 10 4.36 -6.38 -12.37
CA SER A 10 3.75 -5.07 -12.56
C SER A 10 2.30 -5.11 -13.07
N THR A 11 1.73 -6.31 -13.24
CA THR A 11 0.34 -6.53 -13.67
C THR A 11 -0.52 -6.86 -12.46
N ASP A 12 -1.73 -6.31 -12.40
CA ASP A 12 -2.62 -6.45 -11.25
C ASP A 12 -2.86 -7.90 -10.82
N ASP A 13 -3.18 -8.81 -11.76
CA ASP A 13 -3.39 -10.24 -11.43
C ASP A 13 -2.19 -10.87 -10.71
N LYS A 14 -0.98 -10.54 -11.14
CA LYS A 14 0.26 -11.04 -10.53
C LYS A 14 0.58 -10.35 -9.21
N LEU A 15 0.24 -9.07 -9.08
CA LEU A 15 0.37 -8.36 -7.81
C LEU A 15 -0.58 -8.94 -6.75
N VAL A 16 -1.80 -9.35 -7.15
CA VAL A 16 -2.74 -10.05 -6.27
C VAL A 16 -2.18 -11.41 -5.86
N GLU A 17 -1.70 -12.22 -6.81
CA GLU A 17 -1.03 -13.51 -6.49
C GLU A 17 0.12 -13.33 -5.49
N GLU A 18 0.99 -12.34 -5.72
CA GLU A 18 2.08 -12.01 -4.77
C GLU A 18 1.52 -11.58 -3.40
N CYS A 19 0.44 -10.78 -3.36
CA CYS A 19 -0.20 -10.40 -2.11
C CYS A 19 -0.78 -11.61 -1.35
N GLU A 20 -1.45 -12.55 -2.04
CA GLU A 20 -1.97 -13.79 -1.48
C GLU A 20 -0.84 -14.58 -0.80
N GLU A 21 0.28 -14.79 -1.49
CA GLU A 21 1.43 -15.51 -0.94
C GLU A 21 2.05 -14.82 0.28
N LYS A 22 2.19 -13.49 0.24
CA LYS A 22 2.90 -12.74 1.30
C LYS A 22 2.05 -12.49 2.54
N THR A 23 0.74 -12.41 2.38
CA THR A 23 -0.20 -12.15 3.48
C THR A 23 -0.95 -13.39 3.94
N ASN A 24 -0.85 -14.50 3.20
CA ASN A 24 -1.61 -15.72 3.43
C ASN A 24 -3.14 -15.44 3.47
N CYS A 25 -3.63 -14.57 2.57
CA CYS A 25 -5.06 -14.33 2.33
C CYS A 25 -5.58 -14.98 1.06
N ASP A 26 -6.89 -15.23 1.05
CA ASP A 26 -7.69 -15.30 -0.18
C ASP A 26 -8.11 -13.86 -0.52
N CYS A 27 -7.47 -13.27 -1.53
CA CYS A 27 -7.59 -11.85 -1.79
C CYS A 27 -8.52 -11.62 -3.01
N ASP A 28 -9.16 -10.45 -3.08
CA ASP A 28 -9.99 -10.09 -4.22
C ASP A 28 -9.12 -10.03 -5.49
N PRO A 29 -9.57 -10.57 -6.64
CA PRO A 29 -8.78 -10.53 -7.87
C PRO A 29 -8.57 -9.10 -8.42
N THR A 30 -9.27 -8.11 -7.87
CA THR A 30 -9.17 -6.71 -8.31
C THR A 30 -8.39 -5.85 -7.33
N ILE A 31 -7.60 -4.92 -7.88
CA ILE A 31 -6.90 -3.89 -7.12
C ILE A 31 -7.63 -2.57 -7.28
N THR A 32 -8.01 -1.93 -6.17
CA THR A 32 -8.58 -0.59 -6.21
C THR A 32 -7.47 0.45 -6.18
N TRP A 33 -7.13 1.01 -7.33
CA TRP A 33 -6.13 2.07 -7.44
C TRP A 33 -6.71 3.46 -7.14
N THR A 34 -5.98 4.23 -6.34
CA THR A 34 -6.29 5.63 -6.05
C THR A 34 -5.03 6.49 -5.99
N THR A 35 -5.19 7.81 -5.96
CA THR A 35 -4.10 8.75 -5.69
C THR A 35 -4.46 9.54 -4.43
N PRO A 36 -3.89 9.20 -3.27
CA PRO A 36 -4.25 9.87 -2.02
C PRO A 36 -3.92 11.37 -2.06
N ALA A 37 -4.80 12.19 -1.48
CA ALA A 37 -4.57 13.62 -1.41
C ALA A 37 -3.35 13.96 -0.54
N LYS A 38 -2.55 14.92 -1.01
CA LYS A 38 -1.34 15.36 -0.30
C LYS A 38 -1.66 15.87 1.11
N ALA A 39 -0.86 15.44 2.09
CA ALA A 39 -0.91 15.84 3.49
C ALA A 39 -2.26 15.62 4.20
N LYS A 40 -3.13 14.76 3.64
CA LYS A 40 -4.38 14.34 4.28
C LYS A 40 -4.26 12.90 4.78
N PRO A 41 -4.69 12.61 6.02
CA PRO A 41 -4.85 11.23 6.47
C PRO A 41 -5.85 10.51 5.58
N THR A 42 -5.44 9.37 5.04
CA THR A 42 -6.28 8.47 4.24
C THR A 42 -6.24 7.09 4.88
N THR A 43 -7.42 6.54 5.13
CA THR A 43 -7.57 5.17 5.62
C THR A 43 -7.98 4.29 4.44
N PRO A 44 -7.21 3.26 4.08
CA PRO A 44 -7.64 2.26 3.10
C PRO A 44 -8.96 1.60 3.55
N PRO A 45 -9.76 1.03 2.62
CA PRO A 45 -10.99 0.29 2.95
C PRO A 45 -10.79 -0.74 4.07
N GLU A 46 -11.82 -1.01 4.89
CA GLU A 46 -11.68 -1.83 6.11
C GLU A 46 -11.19 -3.25 5.85
N ASN A 47 -11.52 -3.84 4.70
CA ASN A 47 -11.11 -5.17 4.28
C ASN A 47 -9.73 -5.20 3.59
N THR A 48 -8.98 -4.10 3.59
CA THR A 48 -7.64 -4.01 3.00
C THR A 48 -6.65 -4.87 3.79
N VAL A 49 -5.99 -5.79 3.08
CA VAL A 49 -4.99 -6.73 3.61
C VAL A 49 -3.57 -6.37 3.20
N ALA A 50 -3.43 -5.63 2.10
CA ALA A 50 -2.18 -5.03 1.67
C ALA A 50 -2.45 -3.74 0.89
N ILE A 51 -1.49 -2.82 0.93
CA ILE A 51 -1.42 -1.71 -0.01
C ILE A 51 -0.25 -1.90 -0.95
N ILE A 52 -0.38 -1.42 -2.17
CA ILE A 52 0.68 -1.40 -3.18
C ILE A 52 0.99 0.04 -3.50
N VAL A 53 2.23 0.48 -3.32
CA VAL A 53 2.64 1.85 -3.64
C VAL A 53 3.44 1.84 -4.94
N ASP A 54 2.97 2.59 -5.94
CA ASP A 54 3.70 2.76 -7.20
C ASP A 54 4.68 3.94 -7.11
N VAL A 55 5.95 3.60 -6.88
CA VAL A 55 7.08 4.54 -6.82
C VAL A 55 7.96 4.46 -8.07
N ARG A 56 7.51 3.84 -9.16
CA ARG A 56 8.29 3.71 -10.40
C ARG A 56 8.69 5.07 -10.98
N MET A 57 7.78 6.03 -10.90
CA MET A 57 8.00 7.40 -11.40
C MET A 57 8.45 8.39 -10.30
N SER A 58 8.75 7.91 -9.08
CA SER A 58 9.22 8.67 -7.91
C SER A 58 8.68 10.11 -7.79
N LYS A 59 7.35 10.25 -7.68
CA LYS A 59 6.65 11.55 -7.57
C LYS A 59 6.31 11.95 -6.12
N GLY A 60 7.03 11.37 -5.17
CA GLY A 60 6.88 11.66 -3.75
C GLY A 60 7.01 10.42 -2.87
N ALA A 61 6.28 10.40 -1.75
CA ALA A 61 6.28 9.29 -0.80
C ALA A 61 4.90 9.06 -0.17
N ILE A 62 4.65 7.82 0.24
CA ILE A 62 3.56 7.44 1.14
C ILE A 62 4.14 7.26 2.53
N ARG A 63 3.64 8.01 3.51
CA ARG A 63 4.00 7.87 4.92
C ARG A 63 2.91 7.09 5.65
N ILE A 64 3.30 6.18 6.52
CA ILE A 64 2.42 5.29 7.27
C ILE A 64 2.51 5.66 8.74
N PHE A 65 1.34 5.77 9.38
CA PHE A 65 1.21 6.18 10.77
C PHE A 65 0.28 5.23 11.53
N GLN A 66 0.52 5.11 12.83
CA GLN A 66 -0.42 4.49 13.76
C GLN A 66 -1.61 5.44 13.96
N LYS A 67 -2.85 4.94 13.83
CA LYS A 67 -4.07 5.74 14.10
C LYS A 67 -4.12 6.22 15.55
N SER A 68 -3.77 5.34 16.49
CA SER A 68 -3.66 5.71 17.90
C SER A 68 -2.43 6.58 18.11
N GLY A 69 -2.63 7.88 18.36
CA GLY A 69 -1.55 8.81 18.71
C GLY A 69 -0.75 9.38 17.54
N SER A 70 -1.09 9.03 16.29
CA SER A 70 -0.47 9.58 15.08
C SER A 70 1.04 9.38 15.00
N GLU A 71 1.56 8.31 15.59
CA GLU A 71 2.97 7.96 15.55
C GLU A 71 3.39 7.60 14.12
N TYR A 72 4.53 8.13 13.68
CA TYR A 72 5.12 7.76 12.38
C TYR A 72 5.74 6.36 12.46
N LEU A 73 5.29 5.47 11.58
CA LEU A 73 5.77 4.09 11.55
C LEU A 73 6.86 3.89 10.50
N ASP A 74 6.61 4.35 9.27
CA ASP A 74 7.54 4.23 8.14
C ASP A 74 7.08 5.01 6.90
N GLY A 75 7.86 4.97 5.82
CA GLY A 75 7.54 5.56 4.53
C GLY A 75 8.04 4.76 3.34
N ILE A 76 7.34 4.92 2.21
CA ILE A 76 7.68 4.33 0.91
C ILE A 76 7.84 5.48 -0.08
N GLY A 77 9.01 5.60 -0.69
CA GLY A 77 9.35 6.74 -1.55
C GLY A 77 10.65 6.54 -2.29
N THR A 78 11.54 7.55 -2.23
CA THR A 78 12.79 7.60 -3.02
C THR A 78 13.69 6.39 -2.85
N GLU A 79 13.76 5.80 -1.65
CA GLU A 79 14.55 4.59 -1.38
C GLU A 79 14.07 3.36 -2.18
N GLN A 80 12.80 3.36 -2.60
CA GLN A 80 12.19 2.29 -3.38
C GLN A 80 11.92 2.73 -4.83
N ALA A 81 12.47 3.86 -5.27
CA ALA A 81 12.24 4.40 -6.61
C ALA A 81 12.50 3.36 -7.72
N GLY A 82 11.64 3.35 -8.74
CA GLY A 82 11.70 2.37 -9.82
C GLY A 82 10.89 1.10 -9.58
N ASN A 83 10.23 0.95 -8.43
CA ASN A 83 9.54 -0.28 -8.05
C ASN A 83 8.04 -0.09 -7.74
N LEU A 84 7.34 -1.22 -7.66
CA LEU A 84 6.07 -1.36 -6.95
C LEU A 84 6.37 -2.00 -5.59
N VAL A 85 5.79 -1.47 -4.53
CA VAL A 85 6.06 -1.93 -3.16
C VAL A 85 4.78 -2.40 -2.51
N ILE A 86 4.73 -3.69 -2.19
CA ILE A 86 3.67 -4.32 -1.40
C ILE A 86 3.96 -4.10 0.08
N VAL A 87 2.95 -3.64 0.81
CA VAL A 87 2.98 -3.45 2.25
C VAL A 87 1.79 -4.19 2.85
N PRO A 88 2.01 -5.32 3.57
CA PRO A 88 0.97 -5.95 4.38
C PRO A 88 0.35 -4.91 5.31
N TRP A 89 -0.99 -4.86 5.34
CA TRP A 89 -1.71 -3.76 5.94
C TRP A 89 -2.30 -4.12 7.30
N SER A 90 -2.35 -3.13 8.19
CA SER A 90 -3.08 -3.19 9.45
C SER A 90 -4.15 -2.11 9.47
N SER A 91 -5.37 -2.48 9.85
CA SER A 91 -6.49 -1.53 10.00
C SER A 91 -6.26 -0.49 11.10
N ALA A 92 -5.25 -0.70 11.96
CA ALA A 92 -4.81 0.28 12.95
C ALA A 92 -3.94 1.41 12.37
N TRP A 93 -3.61 1.38 11.07
CA TRP A 93 -2.77 2.36 10.41
C TRP A 93 -3.56 3.30 9.50
N TYR A 94 -2.99 4.46 9.19
CA TYR A 94 -3.41 5.33 8.09
C TYR A 94 -2.21 5.79 7.28
N ILE A 95 -2.46 6.23 6.05
CA ILE A 95 -1.43 6.79 5.17
C ILE A 95 -1.59 8.30 5.00
N SER A 96 -0.50 8.98 4.69
CA SER A 96 -0.51 10.37 4.22
C SER A 96 0.47 10.52 3.06
N ALA A 97 0.00 11.06 1.94
CA ALA A 97 0.83 11.26 0.77
C ALA A 97 1.65 12.55 0.88
N ALA A 98 2.91 12.47 0.50
CA ALA A 98 3.80 13.60 0.26
C ALA A 98 4.14 13.61 -1.24
N GLY A 99 3.29 14.24 -2.05
CA GLY A 99 3.41 14.20 -3.52
C GLY A 99 2.17 13.57 -4.15
N SER A 100 2.32 12.96 -5.32
CA SER A 100 1.23 12.31 -6.06
C SER A 100 1.69 10.95 -6.56
N LEU A 101 1.23 9.88 -5.90
CA LEU A 101 1.59 8.51 -6.20
C LEU A 101 0.33 7.65 -6.24
N PRO A 102 0.20 6.75 -7.22
CA PRO A 102 -0.80 5.71 -7.19
C PRO A 102 -0.59 4.77 -5.99
N VAL A 103 -1.68 4.44 -5.33
CA VAL A 103 -1.75 3.42 -4.28
C VAL A 103 -2.87 2.45 -4.62
N GLY A 104 -2.53 1.18 -4.75
CA GLY A 104 -3.47 0.08 -4.93
C GLY A 104 -3.88 -0.49 -3.58
N TYR A 105 -5.18 -0.72 -3.39
CA TYR A 105 -5.71 -1.44 -2.23
C TYR A 105 -6.08 -2.86 -2.65
N VAL A 106 -5.47 -3.84 -1.99
CA VAL A 106 -5.80 -5.25 -2.12
C VAL A 106 -6.68 -5.62 -0.93
N ALA A 107 -7.86 -6.15 -1.23
CA ALA A 107 -8.85 -6.52 -0.23
C ALA A 107 -8.89 -8.04 -0.03
N LYS A 108 -9.39 -8.49 1.12
CA LYS A 108 -9.78 -9.89 1.31
C LYS A 108 -11.06 -10.20 0.53
N ARG A 109 -11.14 -11.37 -0.10
CA ARG A 109 -12.34 -11.83 -0.82
C ARG A 109 -13.49 -12.14 0.15
N GLY A 110 -14.71 -11.76 -0.22
CA GLY A 110 -15.95 -12.22 0.44
C GLY A 110 -16.23 -11.64 1.82
N VAL A 111 -15.93 -10.36 2.05
CA VAL A 111 -16.34 -9.62 3.26
C VAL A 111 -17.72 -9.01 3.06
#